data_AF-A0A7K7PZF2-F1
#
_entry.id   AF-A0A7K7PZF2-F1
#
_cell.length_a   1.000
_cell.length_b   1.000
_cell.length_c   1.000
_cell.angle_alpha   90.00
_cell.angle_beta   90.00
_cell.angle_gamma   90.00
#
_symmetry.space_group_name_H-M   'P 1'
#
loop_
_entity.id
_entity.type
_entity.pdbx_description
1 polymer ?
#
loop_
_entity_poly.entity_id
_entity_poly.type
_entity_poly.pdbx_seq_one_letter_code
_entity_poly.pdbx_strand_id
1 'polypeptide(L)'
;IQQHQEIHVVMGNEACDLDSTVSALALAYFLAQVRLCRWPGGCRWPGGRLTGCHPLSQTAPAPKAAFVPVLNIPRADFALRTETTFLLRDRGIPAASLIFRDEIDLGALHHAGLLSLTLVDHHVLPGADAALEEAVVEVVDHRPLERDRGPPCRVTVEPVGSCATLVTERILQGPPGVLDRTTAALLHGTILLDCINLSPAAGKVTPRDVACVSLLEERFPELPARDAAFGALQAAKFDVTGLSTEQMLRKDLKVLSNDEVVVAISGVFEDLEVRL
;
A
#
# COMPACT_ATOMS: atom_id res chain seq x y z
N ILE A 1 -23.62 -21.35 -17.45
CA ILE A 1 -22.28 -21.02 -16.93
C ILE A 1 -22.43 -19.73 -16.14
N GLN A 2 -22.46 -19.80 -14.80
CA GLN A 2 -22.47 -18.58 -13.99
C GLN A 2 -21.12 -17.88 -14.23
N GLN A 3 -21.17 -16.66 -14.77
CA GLN A 3 -19.97 -15.81 -14.87
C GLN A 3 -19.66 -15.35 -13.45
N HIS A 4 -18.79 -16.06 -12.74
CA HIS A 4 -18.33 -15.61 -11.44
C HIS A 4 -17.42 -14.39 -11.62
N GLN A 5 -17.59 -13.39 -10.75
CA GLN A 5 -16.80 -12.18 -10.72
C GLN A 5 -15.48 -12.52 -10.02
N GLU A 6 -14.36 -12.36 -10.73
CA GLU A 6 -13.02 -12.48 -10.11
C GLU A 6 -12.81 -11.31 -9.13
N ILE A 7 -12.17 -11.57 -8.00
CA ILE A 7 -11.82 -10.53 -7.03
C ILE A 7 -10.30 -10.42 -7.03
N HIS A 8 -9.82 -9.28 -7.49
CA HIS A 8 -8.40 -8.92 -7.46
C HIS A 8 -8.13 -8.11 -6.21
N VAL A 9 -7.45 -8.71 -5.24
CA VAL A 9 -7.08 -8.05 -3.99
C VAL A 9 -5.71 -7.39 -4.15
N VAL A 10 -5.58 -6.15 -3.67
CA VAL A 10 -4.27 -5.50 -3.49
C VAL A 10 -4.04 -5.33 -1.99
N MET A 11 -2.97 -5.90 -1.48
CA MET A 11 -2.75 -6.01 -0.03
C MET A 11 -1.34 -5.58 0.35
N GLY A 12 -1.24 -4.76 1.38
CA GLY A 12 0.01 -4.38 2.05
C GLY A 12 0.51 -5.43 3.05
N ASN A 13 1.61 -5.15 3.74
CA ASN A 13 2.14 -6.03 4.78
C ASN A 13 1.30 -5.96 6.08
N GLU A 14 1.58 -6.85 7.03
CA GLU A 14 0.85 -6.93 8.34
C GLU A 14 1.15 -5.76 9.29
N ALA A 15 2.24 -5.00 9.06
CA ALA A 15 2.44 -3.76 9.79
C ALA A 15 1.36 -2.74 9.39
N CYS A 16 0.89 -2.79 8.14
CA CYS A 16 -0.15 -1.91 7.60
C CYS A 16 0.13 -0.44 7.96
N ASP A 17 1.39 -0.04 7.77
CA ASP A 17 1.82 1.34 7.91
C ASP A 17 1.26 2.20 6.76
N LEU A 18 1.67 3.47 6.72
CA LEU A 18 1.20 4.40 5.71
C LEU A 18 1.54 3.93 4.30
N ASP A 19 2.76 3.40 4.08
CA ASP A 19 3.21 2.96 2.76
C ASP A 19 2.39 1.79 2.23
N SER A 20 2.27 0.73 3.04
CA SER A 20 1.43 -0.42 2.73
C SER A 20 -0.03 -0.02 2.44
N THR A 21 -0.59 0.89 3.24
CA THR A 21 -1.99 1.32 3.07
C THR A 21 -2.18 2.12 1.78
N VAL A 22 -1.35 3.15 1.56
CA VAL A 22 -1.49 4.04 0.41
C VAL A 22 -1.13 3.32 -0.88
N SER A 23 -0.08 2.51 -0.88
CA SER A 23 0.29 1.68 -2.03
C SER A 23 -0.87 0.76 -2.45
N ALA A 24 -1.57 0.13 -1.49
CA ALA A 24 -2.69 -0.74 -1.79
C ALA A 24 -3.89 0.02 -2.35
N LEU A 25 -4.28 1.12 -1.70
CA LEU A 25 -5.39 1.97 -2.13
C LEU A 25 -5.15 2.57 -3.52
N ALA A 26 -3.99 3.18 -3.74
CA ALA A 26 -3.65 3.85 -4.98
C ALA A 26 -3.56 2.86 -6.15
N LEU A 27 -2.93 1.70 -5.95
CA LEU A 27 -2.80 0.69 -7.00
C LEU A 27 -4.16 0.03 -7.32
N ALA A 28 -4.96 -0.32 -6.32
CA ALA A 28 -6.29 -0.90 -6.55
C ALA A 28 -7.21 0.08 -7.31
N TYR A 29 -7.22 1.36 -6.90
CA TYR A 29 -7.97 2.40 -7.58
C TYR A 29 -7.52 2.56 -9.03
N PHE A 30 -6.20 2.64 -9.25
CA PHE A 30 -5.63 2.74 -10.59
C PHE A 30 -6.03 1.55 -11.47
N LEU A 31 -5.91 0.30 -10.98
CA LEU A 31 -6.27 -0.90 -11.75
C LEU A 31 -7.75 -0.90 -12.13
N ALA A 32 -8.63 -0.46 -11.22
CA ALA A 32 -10.05 -0.28 -11.51
C ALA A 32 -10.28 0.74 -12.63
N GLN A 33 -9.61 1.90 -12.56
CA GLN A 33 -9.76 2.96 -13.57
C GLN A 33 -9.21 2.55 -14.94
N VAL A 34 -8.04 1.92 -15.02
CA VAL A 34 -7.47 1.42 -16.28
C VAL A 34 -8.43 0.46 -16.96
N ARG A 35 -9.05 -0.42 -16.18
CA ARG A 35 -10.03 -1.38 -16.68
C ARG A 35 -11.29 -0.70 -17.20
N LEU A 36 -11.82 0.29 -16.47
CA LEU A 36 -13.00 1.06 -16.88
C LEU A 36 -12.75 1.83 -18.19
N CYS A 37 -11.56 2.42 -18.34
CA CYS A 37 -11.16 3.19 -19.51
C CYS A 37 -10.82 2.35 -20.75
N ARG A 38 -10.79 1.01 -20.66
CA ARG A 38 -10.39 0.09 -21.75
C ARG A 38 -9.09 0.52 -22.45
N TRP A 39 -8.12 1.01 -21.68
CA TRP A 39 -6.95 1.70 -22.22
C TRP A 39 -6.11 0.79 -23.14
N PRO A 40 -5.96 1.13 -24.44
CA PRO A 40 -5.30 0.26 -25.41
C PRO A 40 -3.76 0.32 -25.34
N GLY A 41 -3.18 1.32 -24.65
CA GLY A 41 -1.74 1.57 -24.66
C GLY A 41 -0.89 0.57 -23.88
N GLY A 42 -1.51 -0.36 -23.15
CA GLY A 42 -0.82 -1.17 -22.14
C GLY A 42 -0.22 -0.29 -21.03
N CYS A 43 0.26 -0.90 -19.95
CA CYS A 43 1.04 -0.19 -18.92
C CYS A 43 2.49 -0.65 -19.01
N ARG A 44 3.42 0.24 -19.37
CA ARG A 44 4.84 -0.09 -19.58
C ARG A 44 5.67 0.30 -18.35
N TRP A 45 6.15 -0.68 -17.58
CA TRP A 45 7.17 -0.50 -16.55
C TRP A 45 8.57 -0.24 -17.13
N PRO A 46 9.47 0.49 -16.45
CA PRO A 46 10.85 0.69 -16.89
C PRO A 46 11.67 -0.49 -16.40
N GLY A 47 11.84 -1.52 -17.24
CA GLY A 47 12.66 -2.69 -16.90
C GLY A 47 12.37 -3.96 -17.70
N GLY A 48 11.26 -4.02 -18.45
CA GLY A 48 10.91 -5.21 -19.20
C GLY A 48 9.87 -4.95 -20.30
N ARG A 49 10.10 -5.56 -21.46
CA ARG A 49 9.19 -5.53 -22.60
C ARG A 49 7.91 -6.28 -22.20
N LEU A 50 6.75 -5.66 -22.39
CA LEU A 50 5.46 -6.35 -22.36
C LEU A 50 5.39 -7.35 -23.53
N THR A 51 5.95 -8.55 -23.39
CA THR A 51 5.64 -9.65 -24.31
C THR A 51 4.31 -10.25 -23.86
N GLY A 52 3.20 -9.64 -24.30
CA GLY A 52 1.86 -10.14 -24.00
C GLY A 52 0.70 -9.26 -24.45
N CYS A 53 0.92 -8.00 -24.84
CA CYS A 53 -0.14 -7.14 -25.35
C CYS A 53 -0.28 -7.30 -26.87
N HIS A 54 -0.80 -8.44 -27.33
CA HIS A 54 -1.42 -8.46 -28.66
C HIS A 54 -2.70 -7.63 -28.60
N PRO A 55 -3.04 -6.83 -29.63
CA PRO A 55 -4.36 -6.22 -29.72
C PRO A 55 -5.39 -7.35 -29.70
N LEU A 56 -6.12 -7.49 -28.60
CA LEU A 56 -7.20 -8.45 -28.49
C LEU A 56 -8.23 -8.05 -29.54
N SER A 57 -8.34 -8.90 -30.56
CA SER A 57 -9.56 -9.04 -31.35
C SER A 57 -10.76 -8.98 -30.41
N GLN A 58 -11.78 -8.22 -30.79
CA GLN A 58 -13.03 -8.07 -30.04
C GLN A 58 -13.72 -9.44 -29.89
N THR A 59 -13.38 -10.21 -28.88
CA THR A 59 -14.10 -11.43 -28.53
C THR A 59 -14.20 -11.58 -27.00
N ALA A 60 -15.46 -11.56 -26.53
CA ALA A 60 -15.94 -11.70 -25.15
C ALA A 60 -15.70 -10.52 -24.17
N PRO A 61 -16.72 -10.13 -23.36
CA PRO A 61 -16.49 -9.22 -22.24
C PRO A 61 -15.58 -9.91 -21.22
N ALA A 62 -14.42 -9.31 -20.92
CA ALA A 62 -13.56 -9.78 -19.84
C ALA A 62 -14.38 -9.94 -18.55
N PRO A 63 -14.25 -11.06 -17.80
CA PRO A 63 -15.02 -11.31 -16.58
C PRO A 63 -14.87 -10.11 -15.66
N LYS A 64 -15.98 -9.50 -15.22
CA LYS A 64 -15.97 -8.36 -14.29
C LYS A 64 -15.00 -8.73 -13.15
N ALA A 65 -13.95 -7.96 -12.93
CA ALA A 65 -13.11 -8.14 -11.76
C ALA A 65 -13.27 -6.91 -10.89
N ALA A 66 -13.56 -7.12 -9.61
CA ALA A 66 -13.48 -6.06 -8.61
C ALA A 66 -12.03 -5.94 -8.16
N PHE A 67 -11.50 -4.72 -8.09
CA PHE A 67 -10.21 -4.46 -7.47
C PHE A 67 -10.46 -3.95 -6.05
N VAL A 68 -9.96 -4.69 -5.07
CA VAL A 68 -10.27 -4.46 -3.66
C VAL A 68 -8.97 -4.23 -2.89
N PRO A 69 -8.71 -3.00 -2.43
CA PRO A 69 -7.62 -2.77 -1.49
C PRO A 69 -8.00 -3.36 -0.13
N VAL A 70 -7.12 -4.18 0.44
CA VAL A 70 -7.31 -4.79 1.76
C VAL A 70 -6.19 -4.32 2.69
N LEU A 71 -6.57 -3.71 3.81
CA LEU A 71 -5.64 -3.36 4.88
C LEU A 71 -5.38 -4.62 5.71
N ASN A 72 -4.13 -5.08 5.75
CA ASN A 72 -3.76 -6.39 6.29
C ASN A 72 -3.65 -6.42 7.82
N ILE A 73 -4.66 -5.87 8.49
CA ILE A 73 -4.85 -5.85 9.95
C ILE A 73 -6.33 -6.01 10.25
N PRO A 74 -6.71 -6.41 11.49
CA PRO A 74 -8.09 -6.34 11.93
C PRO A 74 -8.59 -4.90 11.95
N ARG A 75 -9.88 -4.67 11.67
CA ARG A 75 -10.49 -3.32 11.74
C ARG A 75 -10.22 -2.62 13.08
N ALA A 76 -10.25 -3.38 14.18
CA ALA A 76 -10.04 -2.85 15.52
C ALA A 76 -8.67 -2.17 15.71
N ASP A 77 -7.68 -2.54 14.88
CA ASP A 77 -6.31 -2.06 15.00
C ASP A 77 -6.04 -0.83 14.12
N PHE A 78 -6.99 -0.45 13.26
CA PHE A 78 -6.82 0.68 12.36
C PHE A 78 -6.55 2.00 13.07
N ALA A 79 -7.16 2.20 14.25
CA ALA A 79 -6.94 3.39 15.07
C ALA A 79 -5.46 3.55 15.49
N LEU A 80 -4.68 2.47 15.54
CA LEU A 80 -3.27 2.48 15.93
C LEU A 80 -2.37 3.11 14.85
N ARG A 81 -2.83 3.19 13.61
CA ARG A 81 -2.13 3.77 12.46
C ARG A 81 -2.48 5.25 12.35
N THR A 82 -2.07 6.02 13.35
CA THR A 82 -2.54 7.38 13.58
C THR A 82 -2.23 8.32 12.41
N GLU A 83 -1.06 8.21 11.79
CA GLU A 83 -0.69 8.90 10.55
C GLU A 83 -1.59 8.54 9.37
N THR A 84 -1.94 7.26 9.22
CA THR A 84 -2.84 6.76 8.17
C THR A 84 -4.26 7.26 8.40
N THR A 85 -4.77 7.17 9.62
CA THR A 85 -6.11 7.66 9.96
C THR A 85 -6.21 9.18 9.78
N PHE A 86 -5.15 9.92 10.11
CA PHE A 86 -5.05 11.36 9.89
C PHE A 86 -5.12 11.69 8.40
N LEU A 87 -4.25 11.08 7.59
CA LEU A 87 -4.16 11.38 6.16
C LEU A 87 -5.46 11.03 5.43
N LEU A 88 -6.03 9.85 5.68
CA LEU A 88 -7.25 9.42 5.02
C LEU A 88 -8.44 10.32 5.40
N ARG A 89 -8.55 10.75 6.67
CA ARG A 89 -9.58 11.69 7.12
C ARG A 89 -9.41 13.07 6.48
N ASP A 90 -8.18 13.59 6.45
CA ASP A 90 -7.83 14.86 5.81
C ASP A 90 -8.09 14.86 4.30
N ARG A 91 -8.10 13.68 3.67
CA ARG A 91 -8.47 13.46 2.27
C ARG A 91 -9.93 13.04 2.05
N GLY A 92 -10.74 13.03 3.11
CA GLY A 92 -12.16 12.74 3.05
C GLY A 92 -12.49 11.28 2.72
N ILE A 93 -11.59 10.34 2.99
CA ILE A 93 -11.78 8.90 2.81
C ILE A 93 -12.34 8.31 4.12
N PRO A 94 -13.61 7.90 4.18
CA PRO A 94 -14.19 7.37 5.40
C PRO A 94 -13.62 6.00 5.75
N ALA A 95 -13.31 5.75 7.03
CA ALA A 95 -12.87 4.43 7.48
C ALA A 95 -13.88 3.30 7.16
N ALA A 96 -15.16 3.64 7.02
CA ALA A 96 -16.23 2.71 6.66
C ALA A 96 -16.17 2.25 5.19
N SER A 97 -15.42 2.92 4.31
CA SER A 97 -15.22 2.47 2.92
C SER A 97 -13.99 1.58 2.75
N LEU A 98 -13.21 1.37 3.81
CA LEU A 98 -12.03 0.50 3.81
C LEU A 98 -12.42 -0.93 4.16
N ILE A 99 -11.73 -1.89 3.57
CA ILE A 99 -11.89 -3.33 3.84
C ILE A 99 -10.66 -3.80 4.60
N PHE A 100 -10.90 -4.48 5.72
CA PHE A 100 -9.86 -5.00 6.60
C PHE A 100 -9.73 -6.50 6.47
N ARG A 101 -8.63 -7.04 6.99
CA ARG A 101 -8.29 -8.45 6.81
C ARG A 101 -9.32 -9.41 7.41
N ASP A 102 -9.94 -9.01 8.51
CA ASP A 102 -10.98 -9.74 9.23
C ASP A 102 -12.38 -9.63 8.59
N GLU A 103 -12.53 -8.89 7.48
CA GLU A 103 -13.80 -8.64 6.80
C GLU A 103 -13.91 -9.32 5.43
N ILE A 104 -12.84 -9.97 4.98
CA ILE A 104 -12.78 -10.66 3.71
C ILE A 104 -12.12 -12.04 3.87
N ASP A 105 -12.85 -13.09 3.49
CA ASP A 105 -12.35 -14.45 3.54
C ASP A 105 -11.53 -14.77 2.29
N LEU A 106 -10.25 -14.36 2.30
CA LEU A 106 -9.30 -14.64 1.22
C LEU A 106 -9.14 -16.15 0.98
N GLY A 107 -9.24 -16.96 2.05
CA GLY A 107 -9.16 -18.41 1.98
C GLY A 107 -10.31 -18.96 1.15
N ALA A 108 -11.56 -18.61 1.47
CA ALA A 108 -12.73 -19.06 0.71
C ALA A 108 -12.70 -18.58 -0.75
N LEU A 109 -12.27 -17.34 -1.01
CA LEU A 109 -12.12 -16.82 -2.38
C LEU A 109 -11.07 -17.61 -3.17
N HIS A 110 -9.94 -17.94 -2.54
CA HIS A 110 -8.90 -18.77 -3.16
C HIS A 110 -9.40 -20.19 -3.46
N HIS A 111 -10.03 -20.86 -2.49
CA HIS A 111 -10.59 -22.20 -2.67
C HIS A 111 -11.67 -22.25 -3.76
N ALA A 112 -12.41 -21.16 -3.94
CA ALA A 112 -13.41 -21.02 -5.01
C ALA A 112 -12.80 -20.70 -6.39
N GLY A 113 -11.48 -20.48 -6.48
CA GLY A 113 -10.81 -20.08 -7.72
C GLY A 113 -11.18 -18.66 -8.18
N LEU A 114 -11.57 -17.79 -7.23
CA LEU A 114 -12.04 -16.42 -7.51
C LEU A 114 -11.04 -15.33 -7.10
N LEU A 115 -9.94 -15.70 -6.45
CA LEU A 115 -8.95 -14.76 -5.93
C LEU A 115 -7.76 -14.61 -6.89
N SER A 116 -7.42 -13.37 -7.21
CA SER A 116 -6.08 -12.94 -7.62
C SER A 116 -5.54 -11.92 -6.60
N LEU A 117 -4.24 -11.96 -6.35
CA LEU A 117 -3.61 -11.18 -5.28
C LEU A 117 -2.39 -10.41 -5.80
N THR A 118 -2.37 -9.10 -5.56
CA THR A 118 -1.18 -8.26 -5.69
C THR A 118 -0.66 -7.90 -4.32
N LEU A 119 0.62 -8.18 -4.07
CA LEU A 119 1.30 -7.75 -2.85
C LEU A 119 1.99 -6.41 -3.12
N VAL A 120 1.75 -5.44 -2.26
CA VAL A 120 2.48 -4.17 -2.25
C VAL A 120 3.21 -4.01 -0.94
N ASP A 121 4.38 -3.37 -0.98
CA ASP A 121 5.21 -3.13 0.20
C ASP A 121 5.51 -4.42 0.99
N HIS A 122 5.50 -5.57 0.30
CA HIS A 122 6.02 -6.88 0.70
C HIS A 122 6.02 -7.87 -0.46
N HIS A 123 6.82 -8.92 -0.31
CA HIS A 123 6.95 -10.00 -1.30
C HIS A 123 6.84 -11.41 -0.71
N VAL A 124 6.69 -11.54 0.62
CA VAL A 124 6.54 -12.82 1.33
C VAL A 124 5.26 -12.76 2.17
N LEU A 125 4.33 -13.68 1.89
CA LEU A 125 3.16 -13.89 2.74
C LEU A 125 3.57 -14.56 4.06
N PRO A 126 2.95 -14.17 5.20
CA PRO A 126 3.19 -14.83 6.48
C PRO A 126 2.75 -16.30 6.42
N GLY A 127 3.24 -17.12 7.34
CA GLY A 127 2.96 -18.57 7.34
C GLY A 127 1.47 -18.90 7.39
N ALA A 128 0.66 -18.08 8.07
CA ALA A 128 -0.80 -18.22 8.11
C ALA A 128 -1.46 -18.12 6.72
N ASP A 129 -0.79 -17.46 5.77
CA ASP A 129 -1.28 -17.17 4.42
C ASP A 129 -0.55 -17.96 3.34
N ALA A 130 0.26 -18.95 3.71
CA ALA A 130 1.03 -19.74 2.76
C ALA A 130 0.16 -20.38 1.65
N ALA A 131 -1.09 -20.73 1.97
CA ALA A 131 -2.05 -21.27 1.01
C ALA A 131 -2.46 -20.27 -0.09
N LEU A 132 -2.33 -18.96 0.14
CA LEU A 132 -2.70 -17.92 -0.83
C LEU A 132 -1.58 -17.65 -1.85
N GLU A 133 -0.42 -18.27 -1.71
CA GLU A 133 0.76 -18.00 -2.54
C GLU A 133 0.50 -18.24 -4.03
N GLU A 134 -0.30 -19.25 -4.37
CA GLU A 134 -0.69 -19.54 -5.76
C GLU A 134 -1.62 -18.47 -6.36
N ALA A 135 -2.30 -17.68 -5.53
CA ALA A 135 -3.13 -16.57 -5.99
C ALA A 135 -2.32 -15.30 -6.30
N VAL A 136 -1.03 -15.24 -5.93
CA VAL A 136 -0.20 -14.04 -6.12
C VAL A 136 0.19 -13.88 -7.59
N VAL A 137 -0.31 -12.81 -8.21
CA VAL A 137 -0.08 -12.49 -9.62
C VAL A 137 0.87 -11.32 -9.84
N GLU A 138 1.04 -10.45 -8.84
CA GLU A 138 1.96 -9.31 -8.90
C GLU A 138 2.53 -8.98 -7.51
N VAL A 139 3.79 -8.55 -7.49
CA VAL A 139 4.51 -8.07 -6.31
C VAL A 139 5.15 -6.73 -6.66
N VAL A 140 4.92 -5.72 -5.84
CA VAL A 140 5.59 -4.42 -5.88
C VAL A 140 6.17 -4.15 -4.51
N ASP A 141 7.49 -4.19 -4.36
CA ASP A 141 8.14 -4.00 -3.07
C ASP A 141 9.45 -3.23 -3.26
N HIS A 142 9.95 -2.62 -2.20
CA HIS A 142 11.19 -1.85 -2.22
C HIS A 142 12.30 -2.48 -1.35
N ARG A 143 12.02 -3.63 -0.74
CA ARG A 143 12.95 -4.38 0.11
C ARG A 143 13.73 -5.43 -0.68
N PRO A 144 14.93 -5.82 -0.22
CA PRO A 144 15.68 -6.91 -0.84
C PRO A 144 14.85 -8.18 -0.96
N LEU A 145 14.85 -8.80 -2.14
CA LEU A 145 14.06 -9.99 -2.41
C LEU A 145 14.65 -11.20 -1.66
N GLU A 146 13.83 -11.84 -0.82
CA GLU A 146 14.19 -13.05 -0.06
C GLU A 146 14.14 -14.32 -0.90
N ARG A 147 13.26 -14.36 -1.92
CA ARG A 147 13.08 -15.51 -2.82
C ARG A 147 12.67 -15.09 -4.22
N ASP A 148 13.20 -15.78 -5.22
CA ASP A 148 12.76 -15.59 -6.61
C ASP A 148 11.31 -16.08 -6.79
N ARG A 149 10.52 -15.33 -7.56
CA ARG A 149 9.16 -15.71 -7.96
C ARG A 149 9.11 -15.76 -9.48
N GLY A 150 8.96 -16.98 -10.00
CA GLY A 150 8.84 -17.21 -11.44
C GLY A 150 7.46 -16.84 -12.00
N PRO A 151 7.30 -16.86 -13.33
CA PRO A 151 6.00 -16.71 -13.97
C PRO A 151 4.95 -17.68 -13.39
N PRO A 152 3.67 -17.28 -13.29
CA PRO A 152 3.06 -16.08 -13.89
C PRO A 152 3.18 -14.79 -13.04
N CYS A 153 3.76 -14.85 -11.85
CA CYS A 153 3.87 -13.71 -10.95
C CYS A 153 4.78 -12.62 -11.53
N ARG A 154 4.28 -11.39 -11.64
CA ARG A 154 5.10 -10.22 -12.01
C ARG A 154 5.76 -9.65 -10.77
N VAL A 155 7.06 -9.42 -10.82
CA VAL A 155 7.81 -8.92 -9.66
C VAL A 155 8.47 -7.60 -10.03
N THR A 156 8.19 -6.55 -9.27
CA THR A 156 8.86 -5.26 -9.32
C THR A 156 9.46 -5.01 -7.96
N VAL A 157 10.78 -5.20 -7.85
CA VAL A 157 11.52 -4.97 -6.60
C VAL A 157 12.71 -4.08 -6.85
N GLU A 158 12.66 -2.89 -6.25
CA GLU A 158 13.60 -1.80 -6.55
C GLU A 158 13.94 -1.05 -5.26
N PRO A 159 15.22 -0.77 -4.95
CA PRO A 159 15.64 -0.20 -3.67
C PRO A 159 15.39 1.32 -3.60
N VAL A 160 14.11 1.72 -3.62
CA VAL A 160 13.65 3.12 -3.44
C VAL A 160 13.26 3.39 -1.98
N GLY A 161 13.08 4.66 -1.62
CA GLY A 161 12.77 5.05 -0.25
C GLY A 161 11.38 4.62 0.24
N SER A 162 10.42 4.44 -0.68
CA SER A 162 9.04 4.05 -0.39
C SER A 162 8.45 3.19 -1.52
N CYS A 163 7.64 2.19 -1.19
CA CYS A 163 6.84 1.45 -2.16
C CYS A 163 5.86 2.36 -2.92
N ALA A 164 5.34 3.41 -2.27
CA ALA A 164 4.50 4.42 -2.90
C ALA A 164 5.22 5.13 -4.08
N THR A 165 6.56 5.19 -4.10
CA THR A 165 7.32 5.66 -5.26
C THR A 165 7.11 4.74 -6.47
N LEU A 166 7.22 3.43 -6.29
CA LEU A 166 7.00 2.44 -7.36
C LEU A 166 5.55 2.47 -7.86
N VAL A 167 4.59 2.59 -6.93
CA VAL A 167 3.17 2.73 -7.27
C VAL A 167 2.91 4.04 -8.04
N THR A 168 3.55 5.14 -7.66
CA THR A 168 3.45 6.41 -8.39
C THR A 168 3.94 6.26 -9.82
N GLU A 169 5.13 5.69 -10.02
CA GLU A 169 5.68 5.43 -11.36
C GLU A 169 4.73 4.56 -12.20
N ARG A 170 4.12 3.55 -11.59
CA ARG A 170 3.15 2.66 -12.24
C ARG A 170 1.94 3.41 -12.77
N ILE A 171 1.42 4.32 -11.95
CA ILE A 171 0.23 5.10 -12.27
C ILE A 171 0.56 6.07 -13.41
N LEU A 172 1.73 6.71 -13.37
CA LEU A 172 2.17 7.66 -14.39
C LEU A 172 2.38 7.03 -15.77
N GLN A 173 2.60 5.73 -15.86
CA GLN A 173 2.71 4.96 -17.11
C GLN A 173 1.35 4.52 -17.66
N GLY A 174 0.27 4.72 -16.91
CA GLY A 174 -1.09 4.39 -17.31
C GLY A 174 -1.78 5.50 -18.12
N PRO A 175 -3.11 5.41 -18.26
CA PRO A 175 -3.91 6.41 -18.95
C PRO A 175 -3.78 7.78 -18.26
N PRO A 176 -3.62 8.87 -19.03
CA PRO A 176 -3.69 10.20 -18.47
C PRO A 176 -5.08 10.43 -17.85
N GLY A 177 -5.12 11.10 -16.70
CA GLY A 177 -6.36 11.40 -15.97
C GLY A 177 -6.79 10.36 -14.93
N VAL A 178 -6.11 9.22 -14.80
CA VAL A 178 -6.38 8.26 -13.70
C VAL A 178 -5.86 8.77 -12.36
N LEU A 179 -4.68 9.39 -12.36
CA LEU A 179 -4.14 10.03 -11.16
C LEU A 179 -4.97 11.29 -10.88
N ASP A 180 -5.73 11.26 -9.80
CA ASP A 180 -6.48 12.41 -9.30
C ASP A 180 -5.76 13.07 -8.11
N ARG A 181 -6.30 14.22 -7.69
CA ARG A 181 -5.74 15.02 -6.60
C ARG A 181 -5.66 14.24 -5.29
N THR A 182 -6.67 13.43 -4.97
CA THR A 182 -6.74 12.67 -3.73
C THR A 182 -5.62 11.63 -3.71
N THR A 183 -5.51 10.83 -4.76
CA THR A 183 -4.48 9.80 -4.91
C THR A 183 -3.09 10.42 -4.93
N ALA A 184 -2.91 11.55 -5.63
CA ALA A 184 -1.66 12.30 -5.65
C ALA A 184 -1.24 12.78 -4.25
N ALA A 185 -2.18 13.29 -3.46
CA ALA A 185 -1.90 13.74 -2.09
C ALA A 185 -1.56 12.57 -1.14
N LEU A 186 -2.20 11.41 -1.31
CA LEU A 186 -1.85 10.21 -0.56
C LEU A 186 -0.41 9.76 -0.86
N LEU A 187 -0.07 9.62 -2.15
CA LEU A 187 1.26 9.21 -2.60
C LEU A 187 2.33 10.23 -2.18
N HIS A 188 2.07 11.53 -2.36
CA HIS A 188 2.98 12.61 -1.97
C HIS A 188 3.30 12.58 -0.47
N GLY A 189 2.27 12.56 0.38
CA GLY A 189 2.47 12.52 1.83
C GLY A 189 3.23 11.27 2.30
N THR A 190 2.92 10.13 1.71
CA THR A 190 3.56 8.83 2.04
C THR A 190 5.04 8.82 1.68
N ILE A 191 5.39 9.19 0.44
CA ILE A 191 6.79 9.25 0.01
C ILE A 191 7.57 10.24 0.89
N LEU A 192 6.98 11.40 1.23
CA LEU A 192 7.62 12.37 2.12
C LEU A 192 7.85 11.81 3.53
N LEU A 193 6.90 11.06 4.09
CA LEU A 193 7.05 10.49 5.44
C LEU A 193 8.18 9.44 5.47
N ASP A 194 8.20 8.50 4.53
CA ASP A 194 9.17 7.40 4.52
C ASP A 194 10.57 7.85 4.10
N CYS A 195 10.63 8.84 3.20
CA CYS A 195 11.88 9.46 2.76
C CYS A 195 12.37 10.58 3.67
N ILE A 196 11.76 10.79 4.85
CA ILE A 196 12.13 11.83 5.81
C ILE A 196 12.24 13.21 5.12
N ASN A 197 11.16 13.61 4.46
CA ASN A 197 11.04 14.84 3.69
C ASN A 197 12.09 14.99 2.58
N LEU A 198 12.46 13.87 1.93
CA LEU A 198 13.52 13.78 0.92
C LEU A 198 14.90 14.23 1.43
N SER A 199 15.15 14.14 2.74
CA SER A 199 16.43 14.52 3.34
C SER A 199 17.55 13.57 2.88
N PRO A 200 18.59 14.05 2.17
CA PRO A 200 19.71 13.21 1.77
C PRO A 200 20.47 12.63 2.98
N ALA A 201 20.44 13.33 4.12
CA ALA A 201 21.09 12.91 5.36
C ALA A 201 20.44 11.66 5.98
N ALA A 202 19.20 11.32 5.60
CA ALA A 202 18.51 10.14 6.07
C ALA A 202 19.04 8.82 5.46
N GLY A 203 19.80 8.90 4.37
CA GLY A 203 20.39 7.73 3.69
C GLY A 203 19.41 6.77 3.02
N LYS A 204 18.11 7.11 2.98
CA LYS A 204 17.03 6.29 2.42
C LYS A 204 16.48 6.80 1.09
N VAL A 205 16.81 8.02 0.70
CA VAL A 205 16.20 8.73 -0.44
C VAL A 205 16.94 8.42 -1.72
N THR A 206 16.19 8.15 -2.79
CA THR A 206 16.73 7.95 -4.13
C THR A 206 16.29 9.07 -5.09
N PRO A 207 16.98 9.22 -6.24
CA PRO A 207 16.54 10.15 -7.27
C PRO A 207 15.12 9.88 -7.79
N ARG A 208 14.63 8.63 -7.70
CA ARG A 208 13.28 8.24 -8.13
C ARG A 208 12.21 8.78 -7.18
N ASP A 209 12.49 8.77 -5.87
CA ASP A 209 11.60 9.36 -4.86
C ASP A 209 11.45 10.87 -5.11
N VAL A 210 12.58 11.55 -5.33
CA VAL A 210 12.62 13.00 -5.63
C VAL A 210 11.87 13.30 -6.92
N ALA A 211 12.07 12.50 -7.97
CA ALA A 211 11.40 12.67 -9.26
C ALA A 211 9.87 12.48 -9.13
N CYS A 212 9.42 11.46 -8.41
CA CYS A 212 8.00 11.23 -8.17
C CYS A 212 7.34 12.39 -7.41
N VAL A 213 7.93 12.84 -6.30
CA VAL A 213 7.42 13.99 -5.54
C VAL A 213 7.36 15.24 -6.43
N SER A 214 8.41 15.51 -7.20
CA SER A 214 8.45 16.70 -8.08
C SER A 214 7.37 16.63 -9.17
N LEU A 215 7.13 15.46 -9.76
CA LEU A 215 6.08 15.25 -10.76
C LEU A 215 4.66 15.39 -10.17
N LEU A 216 4.46 14.93 -8.93
CA LEU A 216 3.18 15.11 -8.22
C LEU A 216 2.92 16.59 -7.96
N GLU A 217 3.92 17.34 -7.49
CA GLU A 217 3.81 18.79 -7.24
C GLU A 217 3.60 19.59 -8.52
N GLU A 218 4.26 19.22 -9.62
CA GLU A 218 4.08 19.87 -10.92
C GLU A 218 2.65 19.69 -11.45
N ARG A 219 2.10 18.47 -11.33
CA ARG A 219 0.76 18.15 -11.84
C ARG A 219 -0.36 18.66 -10.93
N PHE A 220 -0.09 18.79 -9.64
CA PHE A 220 -1.05 19.18 -8.61
C PHE A 220 -0.45 20.29 -7.74
N PRO A 221 -0.37 21.54 -8.25
CA PRO A 221 0.26 22.66 -7.54
C PRO A 221 -0.46 23.06 -6.23
N GLU A 222 -1.69 22.59 -6.05
CA GLU A 222 -2.47 22.67 -4.81
C GLU A 222 -2.01 21.76 -3.66
N LEU A 223 -1.09 20.82 -3.92
CA LEU A 223 -0.61 19.91 -2.89
C LEU A 223 0.03 20.71 -1.75
N PRO A 224 -0.09 20.24 -0.49
CA PRO A 224 0.57 20.90 0.63
C PRO A 224 2.08 20.96 0.40
N ALA A 225 2.71 22.06 0.83
CA ALA A 225 4.16 22.17 0.82
C ALA A 225 4.81 21.00 1.58
N ARG A 226 5.97 20.53 1.10
CA ARG A 226 6.63 19.32 1.62
C ARG A 226 6.78 19.33 3.15
N ASP A 227 7.31 20.41 3.71
CA ASP A 227 7.51 20.56 5.15
C ASP A 227 6.19 20.52 5.94
N ALA A 228 5.12 21.10 5.38
CA ALA A 228 3.80 21.08 6.02
C ALA A 228 3.19 19.68 5.99
N ALA A 229 3.26 18.99 4.86
CA ALA A 229 2.77 17.62 4.70
C ALA A 229 3.54 16.65 5.61
N PHE A 230 4.87 16.68 5.55
CA PHE A 230 5.76 15.86 6.37
C PHE A 230 5.54 16.16 7.86
N GLY A 231 5.56 17.44 8.26
CA GLY A 231 5.38 17.83 9.65
C GLY A 231 4.05 17.37 10.24
N ALA A 232 2.95 17.49 9.49
CA ALA A 232 1.63 17.04 9.91
C ALA A 232 1.57 15.51 10.07
N LEU A 233 2.10 14.75 9.11
CA LEU A 233 2.16 13.29 9.18
C LEU A 233 3.07 12.81 10.30
N GLN A 234 4.22 13.46 10.48
CA GLN A 234 5.18 13.14 11.51
C GLN A 234 4.60 13.37 12.91
N ALA A 235 3.86 14.47 13.10
CA ALA A 235 3.13 14.74 14.34
C ALA A 235 2.02 13.70 14.56
N ALA A 236 1.20 13.42 13.55
CA ALA A 236 0.13 12.43 13.64
C ALA A 236 0.65 11.02 13.96
N LYS A 237 1.82 10.63 13.44
CA LYS A 237 2.46 9.32 13.72
C LYS A 237 2.70 9.06 15.20
N PHE A 238 2.99 10.12 15.97
CA PHE A 238 3.27 10.04 17.40
C PHE A 238 2.11 10.57 18.28
N ASP A 239 1.04 11.07 17.68
CA ASP A 239 -0.14 11.54 18.41
C ASP A 239 -0.94 10.36 18.98
N VAL A 240 -0.95 10.24 20.30
CA VAL A 240 -1.68 9.20 21.05
C VAL A 240 -2.95 9.72 21.72
N THR A 241 -3.28 11.01 21.58
CA THR A 241 -4.36 11.67 22.35
C THR A 241 -5.75 11.07 22.14
N GLY A 242 -5.97 10.37 21.02
CA GLY A 242 -7.22 9.67 20.70
C GLY A 242 -7.23 8.17 21.02
N LEU A 243 -6.17 7.62 21.60
CA LEU A 243 -6.04 6.19 21.89
C LEU A 243 -6.39 5.88 23.35
N SER A 244 -7.04 4.75 23.56
CA SER A 244 -7.13 4.15 24.90
C SER A 244 -5.76 3.66 25.38
N THR A 245 -5.58 3.46 26.69
CA THR A 245 -4.35 2.90 27.25
C THR A 245 -3.96 1.57 26.62
N GLU A 246 -4.92 0.69 26.37
CA GLU A 246 -4.68 -0.58 25.67
C GLU A 246 -4.13 -0.34 24.26
N GLN A 247 -4.76 0.57 23.51
CA GLN A 247 -4.31 0.92 22.16
C GLN A 247 -2.92 1.56 22.15
N MET A 248 -2.62 2.43 23.10
CA MET A 248 -1.28 3.03 23.24
C MET A 248 -0.21 1.95 23.44
N LEU A 249 -0.46 0.97 24.32
CA LEU A 249 0.47 -0.14 24.56
C LEU A 249 0.62 -1.04 23.32
N ARG A 250 -0.41 -1.16 22.48
CA ARG A 250 -0.40 -1.98 21.27
C ARG A 250 0.21 -1.28 20.05
N LYS A 251 0.25 0.06 20.02
CA LYS A 251 0.66 0.85 18.84
C LYS A 251 2.08 0.52 18.35
N ASP A 252 3.05 0.46 19.25
CA ASP A 252 4.45 0.06 18.97
C ASP A 252 4.84 -1.13 19.86
N LEU A 253 3.99 -2.17 19.86
CA LEU A 253 4.24 -3.41 20.57
C LEU A 253 5.14 -4.33 19.75
N LYS A 254 6.21 -4.81 20.38
CA LYS A 254 7.08 -5.86 19.85
C LYS A 254 7.03 -7.05 20.79
N VAL A 255 6.75 -8.23 20.24
CA VAL A 255 6.69 -9.48 21.00
C VAL A 255 7.83 -10.39 20.56
N LEU A 256 8.58 -10.88 21.53
CA LEU A 256 9.63 -11.88 21.36
C LEU A 256 9.21 -13.14 22.15
N SER A 257 9.21 -14.29 21.50
CA SER A 257 8.83 -15.55 22.15
C SER A 257 9.82 -16.66 21.85
N ASN A 258 10.08 -17.49 22.86
CA ASN A 258 10.66 -18.83 22.71
C ASN A 258 9.80 -19.84 23.49
N ASP A 259 10.25 -21.09 23.59
CA ASP A 259 9.48 -22.16 24.25
C ASP A 259 9.25 -21.94 25.76
N GLU A 260 10.00 -21.03 26.40
CA GLU A 260 9.96 -20.82 27.86
C GLU A 260 9.37 -19.46 28.26
N VAL A 261 9.57 -18.43 27.44
CA VAL A 261 9.28 -17.03 27.79
C VAL A 261 8.69 -16.28 26.59
N VAL A 262 7.68 -15.45 26.89
CA VAL A 262 7.16 -14.43 25.98
C VAL A 262 7.43 -13.06 26.61
N VAL A 263 8.18 -12.21 25.91
CA VAL A 263 8.48 -10.82 26.31
C VAL A 263 7.77 -9.88 25.36
N ALA A 264 7.02 -8.93 25.92
CA ALA A 264 6.33 -7.90 25.16
C ALA A 264 6.88 -6.53 25.56
N ILE A 265 7.30 -5.73 24.57
CA ILE A 265 7.91 -4.41 24.77
C ILE A 265 7.08 -3.39 23.98
N SER A 266 6.54 -2.37 24.66
CA SER A 266 5.74 -1.31 24.05
C SER A 266 6.49 0.02 24.06
N GLY A 267 6.65 0.65 22.90
CA GLY A 267 7.01 2.07 22.80
C GLY A 267 5.80 2.97 23.07
N VAL A 268 5.91 3.86 24.06
CA VAL A 268 4.88 4.88 24.35
C VAL A 268 5.50 6.26 24.14
N PHE A 269 4.85 7.08 23.32
CA PHE A 269 5.34 8.40 22.92
C PHE A 269 4.57 9.48 23.67
N GLU A 270 4.98 9.74 24.91
CA GLU A 270 4.42 10.80 25.76
C GLU A 270 5.53 11.50 26.56
N ASP A 271 5.26 12.74 26.97
CA ASP A 271 6.11 13.45 27.91
C ASP A 271 5.98 12.82 29.31
N LEU A 272 7.08 12.29 29.84
CA LEU A 272 7.09 11.70 31.17
C LEU A 272 7.05 12.82 32.23
N GLU A 273 5.96 12.91 32.99
CA GLU A 273 5.91 13.78 34.16
C GLU A 273 6.88 13.27 35.24
N VAL A 274 8.03 13.93 35.36
CA VAL A 274 8.95 13.69 36.49
C VAL A 274 8.41 14.44 37.70
N ARG A 275 7.79 13.72 38.64
CA ARG A 275 7.52 14.27 39.97
C ARG A 275 8.85 14.37 40.72
N LEU A 276 9.39 15.59 40.78
CA LEU A 276 10.52 15.98 41.65
C LEU A 276 10.07 16.10 43.11
#